data_AF-A0A5R2MWB7-F1
#
_entry.id   AF-A0A5R2MWB7-F1
#
_cell.length_a   1.000
_cell.length_b   1.000
_cell.length_c   1.000
_cell.angle_alpha   90.00
_cell.angle_beta   90.00
_cell.angle_gamma   90.00
#
_symmetry.space_group_name_H-M   'P 1'
#
loop_
_entity.id
_entity.type
_entity.pdbx_description
1 polymer ?
#
loop_
_entity_poly.entity_id
_entity_poly.type
_entity_poly.pdbx_seq_one_letter_code
_entity_poly.pdbx_strand_id
1 'polypeptide(L)'
;AADRVVLDHVAKNHKQIRLHLSVQAAAATPEAIRFYADSFGIRRVVLPRVLSVQEIAALNRAIDVETEAFVFGGLCVMIEGRCYLSSYATGKSPNLNGVCSPPEMVSYD
;
A
#
# COMPACT_ATOMS: atom_id res chain seq x y z
N ALA A 1 0.25 4.04 -9.41
CA ALA A 1 -1.22 4.09 -9.17
C ALA A 1 -1.69 2.81 -8.51
N ALA A 2 -2.92 2.75 -7.99
CA ALA A 2 -3.52 1.53 -7.42
C ALA A 2 -4.82 1.11 -8.15
N ASP A 3 -5.54 2.08 -8.72
CA ASP A 3 -6.76 1.84 -9.49
C ASP A 3 -6.45 1.07 -10.79
N ARG A 4 -7.20 -0.02 -11.02
CA ARG A 4 -6.97 -0.92 -12.15
C ARG A 4 -7.34 -0.29 -13.50
N VAL A 5 -8.36 0.56 -13.54
CA VAL A 5 -8.80 1.24 -14.77
C VAL A 5 -7.77 2.28 -15.18
N VAL A 6 -7.24 3.04 -14.21
CA VAL A 6 -6.15 3.99 -14.46
C VAL A 6 -4.91 3.26 -14.94
N LEU A 7 -4.53 2.15 -14.29
CA LEU A 7 -3.38 1.36 -14.71
C LEU A 7 -3.54 0.81 -16.13
N ASP A 8 -4.71 0.24 -16.46
CA ASP A 8 -5.03 -0.28 -17.79
C ASP A 8 -4.96 0.82 -18.87
N HIS A 9 -5.56 1.98 -18.58
CA HIS A 9 -5.54 3.13 -19.49
C HIS A 9 -4.11 3.59 -19.79
N VAL A 10 -3.27 3.73 -18.75
CA VAL A 10 -1.88 4.18 -18.93
C VAL A 10 -1.04 3.10 -19.62
N ALA A 11 -1.21 1.83 -19.27
CA ALA A 11 -0.50 0.73 -19.92
C ALA A 11 -0.79 0.64 -21.43
N LYS A 12 -2.03 0.92 -21.85
CA LYS A 12 -2.44 0.91 -23.26
C LYS A 12 -1.99 2.14 -24.02
N ASN A 13 -2.16 3.33 -23.44
CA ASN A 13 -2.01 4.61 -24.16
C ASN A 13 -0.65 5.29 -23.97
N HIS A 14 0.10 4.93 -22.92
CA HIS A 14 1.36 5.60 -22.55
C HIS A 14 2.49 4.60 -22.25
N LYS A 15 2.82 3.76 -23.23
CA LYS A 15 3.77 2.63 -23.10
C LYS A 15 5.19 2.99 -22.64
N GLN A 16 5.59 4.26 -22.78
CA GLN A 16 6.92 4.75 -22.37
C GLN A 16 6.98 5.10 -20.87
N ILE A 17 5.85 5.18 -20.19
CA ILE A 17 5.80 5.50 -18.76
C ILE A 17 6.08 4.23 -17.95
N ARG A 18 7.09 4.31 -17.08
CA ARG A 18 7.37 3.25 -16.11
C ARG A 18 6.29 3.25 -15.01
N LEU A 19 5.53 2.17 -14.91
CA LEU A 19 4.43 2.07 -13.95
C LEU A 19 4.89 1.49 -12.61
N HIS A 20 4.53 2.18 -11.53
CA HIS A 20 4.76 1.77 -10.14
C HIS A 20 3.41 1.54 -9.45
N LEU A 21 3.30 0.43 -8.72
CA LEU A 21 2.11 0.07 -7.95
C LEU A 21 2.18 0.73 -6.58
N SER A 22 1.17 1.54 -6.25
CA SER A 22 1.05 2.22 -4.96
C SER A 22 0.70 1.23 -3.86
N VAL A 23 1.17 1.48 -2.63
CA VAL A 23 0.82 0.73 -1.42
C VAL A 23 -0.70 0.63 -1.20
N GLN A 24 -1.48 1.56 -1.76
CA GLN A 24 -2.94 1.56 -1.75
C GLN A 24 -3.57 0.36 -2.47
N ALA A 25 -2.82 -0.33 -3.33
CA ALA A 25 -3.28 -1.58 -3.96
C ALA A 25 -3.25 -2.78 -3.00
N ALA A 26 -2.64 -2.64 -1.81
CA ALA A 26 -2.52 -3.67 -0.80
C ALA A 26 -1.94 -5.02 -1.31
N ALA A 27 -1.09 -4.97 -2.34
CA ALA A 27 -0.45 -6.15 -2.90
C ALA A 27 0.67 -6.65 -1.96
N ALA A 28 0.38 -7.68 -1.16
CA ALA A 28 1.28 -8.24 -0.17
C ALA A 28 1.78 -9.67 -0.50
N THR A 29 1.27 -10.28 -1.57
CA THR A 29 1.61 -11.67 -1.95
C THR A 29 2.25 -11.73 -3.35
N PRO A 30 3.06 -12.75 -3.63
CA PRO A 30 3.65 -12.93 -4.96
C PRO A 30 2.59 -12.98 -6.07
N GLU A 31 1.46 -13.64 -5.82
CA GLU A 31 0.38 -13.81 -6.80
C GLU A 31 -0.26 -12.46 -7.15
N ALA A 32 -0.53 -11.62 -6.13
CA ALA A 32 -1.08 -10.29 -6.35
C ALA A 32 -0.10 -9.42 -7.15
N ILE A 33 1.19 -9.44 -6.80
CA ILE A 33 2.21 -8.65 -7.49
C ILE A 33 2.36 -9.10 -8.94
N ARG A 34 2.41 -10.41 -9.20
CA ARG A 34 2.48 -10.97 -10.57
C ARG A 34 1.25 -10.59 -11.38
N PHE A 35 0.06 -10.68 -10.80
CA PHE A 35 -1.16 -10.23 -11.47
C PHE A 35 -1.02 -8.78 -11.99
N TYR A 36 -0.54 -7.87 -11.16
CA TYR A 36 -0.34 -6.47 -11.57
C TYR A 36 0.81 -6.31 -12.59
N ALA A 37 1.90 -7.06 -12.43
CA ALA A 37 3.03 -7.05 -13.35
C ALA A 37 2.63 -7.51 -14.75
N ASP A 38 1.92 -8.64 -14.84
CA ASP A 38 1.52 -9.27 -16.09
C ASP A 38 0.39 -8.50 -16.78
N SER A 39 -0.59 -8.02 -16.01
CA SER A 39 -1.76 -7.34 -16.56
C SER A 39 -1.48 -5.91 -17.01
N PHE A 40 -0.60 -5.19 -16.31
CA PHE A 40 -0.41 -3.75 -16.52
C PHE A 40 1.04 -3.35 -16.78
N GLY A 41 1.99 -4.29 -16.75
CA GLY A 41 3.40 -3.97 -16.94
C GLY A 41 4.02 -3.21 -15.76
N ILE A 42 3.54 -3.45 -14.53
CA ILE A 42 4.16 -2.85 -13.33
C ILE A 42 5.64 -3.24 -13.26
N ARG A 43 6.49 -2.28 -12.89
CA ARG A 43 7.95 -2.44 -12.75
C ARG A 43 8.47 -2.28 -11.33
N ARG A 44 7.66 -1.68 -10.46
CA ARG A 44 7.97 -1.52 -9.04
C ARG A 44 6.70 -1.58 -8.20
N VAL A 45 6.77 -2.22 -7.04
CA VAL A 45 5.70 -2.23 -6.05
C VAL A 45 6.15 -1.57 -4.75
N VAL A 46 5.34 -0.65 -4.24
CA VAL A 46 5.50 -0.10 -2.90
C VAL A 46 4.78 -1.00 -1.90
N LEU A 47 5.53 -1.68 -1.03
CA LEU A 47 5.01 -2.74 -0.16
C LEU A 47 4.16 -2.19 1.00
N PRO A 48 3.14 -2.94 1.44
CA PRO A 48 2.41 -2.66 2.67
C PRO A 48 3.34 -2.63 3.90
N ARG A 49 3.07 -1.69 4.81
CA ARG A 49 3.85 -1.45 6.04
C ARG A 49 3.61 -2.48 7.15
N VAL A 50 2.93 -3.57 6.84
CA VAL A 50 2.62 -4.66 7.79
C VAL A 50 3.57 -5.85 7.64
N LEU A 51 4.42 -5.85 6.60
CA LEU A 51 5.37 -6.92 6.35
C LEU A 51 6.64 -6.74 7.17
N SER A 52 7.10 -7.84 7.78
CA SER A 52 8.41 -7.96 8.41
C SER A 52 9.54 -8.02 7.36
N VAL A 53 10.77 -7.75 7.79
CA VAL A 53 11.96 -7.84 6.92
C VAL A 53 12.12 -9.24 6.32
N GLN A 54 11.81 -10.28 7.10
CA GLN A 54 11.86 -11.67 6.67
C GLN A 54 10.82 -11.96 5.58
N GLU A 55 9.59 -11.46 5.74
CA GLU A 55 8.53 -11.59 4.73
C GLU A 55 8.89 -10.83 3.45
N ILE A 56 9.43 -9.61 3.56
CA ILE A 56 9.92 -8.85 2.41
C ILE A 56 11.04 -9.62 1.68
N ALA A 57 11.99 -10.19 2.42
CA ALA A 57 13.06 -10.98 1.83
C ALA A 57 12.54 -12.25 1.12
N ALA A 58 11.54 -12.92 1.70
CA ALA A 58 10.89 -14.07 1.07
C ALA A 58 10.11 -13.68 -0.19
N LEU A 59 9.38 -12.56 -0.13
CA LEU A 59 8.64 -11.99 -1.25
C LEU A 59 9.58 -11.65 -2.42
N ASN A 60 10.70 -10.99 -2.15
CA ASN A 60 11.69 -10.59 -3.15
C ASN A 60 12.38 -11.78 -3.84
N ARG A 61 12.41 -12.96 -3.20
CA ARG A 61 12.90 -14.18 -3.85
C ARG A 61 11.86 -14.81 -4.78
N ALA A 62 10.59 -14.42 -4.69
CA ALA A 62 9.48 -15.02 -5.40
C ALA A 62 8.92 -14.14 -6.53
N ILE A 63 9.45 -12.94 -6.74
CA ILE A 63 8.98 -11.98 -7.76
C ILE A 63 10.15 -11.36 -8.51
N ASP A 64 9.91 -10.96 -9.76
CA ASP A 64 10.89 -10.26 -10.62
C ASP A 64 10.68 -8.74 -10.67
N VAL A 65 9.81 -8.21 -9.81
CA VAL A 65 9.43 -6.79 -9.74
C VAL A 65 10.23 -6.11 -8.64
N GLU A 66 10.73 -4.90 -8.88
CA GLU A 66 11.41 -4.11 -7.84
C GLU A 66 10.47 -3.83 -6.67
N THR A 67 10.97 -3.91 -5.44
CA THR A 67 10.22 -3.53 -4.24
C THR A 67 10.74 -2.27 -3.61
N GLU A 68 9.83 -1.42 -3.15
CA GLU A 68 10.10 -0.23 -2.36
C GLU A 68 9.35 -0.34 -1.02
N ALA A 69 10.00 0.00 0.08
CA ALA A 69 9.42 -0.10 1.42
C ALA A 69 9.71 1.17 2.23
N PHE A 70 8.77 1.53 3.11
CA PHE A 70 8.95 2.62 4.05
C PHE A 70 9.70 2.12 5.28
N VAL A 71 10.90 2.66 5.54
CA VAL A 71 11.72 2.32 6.71
C VAL A 71 11.34 3.19 7.92
N PHE A 72 10.99 4.44 7.68
CA PHE A 72 10.51 5.38 8.69
C PHE A 72 9.19 6.01 8.22
N GLY A 73 8.17 6.01 9.07
CA GLY A 73 6.92 6.71 8.81
C GLY A 73 5.72 5.81 8.52
N GLY A 74 4.95 5.56 9.58
CA GLY A 74 3.53 5.20 9.50
C GLY A 74 2.63 6.37 9.06
N LEU A 75 3.19 7.39 8.38
CA LEU A 75 2.46 8.56 7.92
C LEU A 75 1.35 8.10 6.98
N CYS A 76 0.15 8.06 7.51
CA CYS A 76 -1.08 7.71 6.84
C CYS A 76 -2.00 8.92 7.01
N VAL A 77 -2.07 9.74 5.97
CA VAL A 77 -3.07 10.82 5.90
C VAL A 77 -4.50 10.28 5.70
N MET A 78 -4.64 8.97 5.46
CA MET A 78 -5.81 8.26 4.90
C MET A 78 -6.47 8.92 3.70
N ILE A 79 -6.77 8.04 2.75
CA ILE A 79 -7.79 8.21 1.75
C ILE A 79 -9.11 8.56 2.49
N GLU A 80 -9.80 9.65 2.12
CA GLU A 80 -11.08 10.12 2.71
C GLU A 80 -11.05 10.82 4.09
N GLY A 81 -9.89 11.22 4.65
CA GLY A 81 -9.86 12.04 5.89
C GLY A 81 -10.24 11.31 7.19
N ARG A 82 -10.51 10.00 7.13
CA ARG A 82 -10.88 9.17 8.29
C ARG A 82 -9.77 9.05 9.34
N CYS A 83 -8.49 9.02 8.94
CA CYS A 83 -7.38 9.08 9.92
C CYS A 83 -7.36 10.39 10.68
N TYR A 84 -7.66 11.50 10.02
CA TYR A 84 -7.69 12.81 10.64
C TYR A 84 -8.88 12.92 11.60
N LEU A 85 -10.07 12.48 11.18
CA LEU A 85 -11.25 12.39 12.04
C LEU A 85 -11.02 11.47 13.25
N SER A 86 -10.41 10.29 13.04
CA SER A 86 -10.03 9.40 14.14
C SER A 86 -9.07 10.10 15.10
N SER A 87 -8.06 10.82 14.59
CA SER A 87 -7.11 11.58 15.42
C SER A 87 -7.83 12.62 16.28
N TYR A 88 -8.76 13.36 15.67
CA TYR A 88 -9.58 14.35 16.36
C TYR A 88 -10.47 13.71 17.44
N ALA A 89 -11.17 12.63 17.10
CA ALA A 89 -12.14 11.98 17.97
C ALA A 89 -11.50 11.22 19.13
N THR A 90 -10.31 10.65 18.94
CA THR A 90 -9.70 9.74 19.93
C THR A 90 -8.42 10.29 20.57
N GLY A 91 -7.95 11.46 20.13
CA GLY A 91 -6.68 12.03 20.57
C GLY A 91 -5.43 11.21 20.18
N LYS A 92 -5.61 10.08 19.47
CA LYS A 92 -4.52 9.20 19.02
C LYS A 92 -4.33 9.38 17.53
N SER A 93 -3.16 9.89 17.16
CA SER A 93 -2.81 10.12 15.77
C SER A 93 -2.28 8.83 15.14
N PRO A 94 -2.80 8.37 13.98
CA PRO A 94 -2.22 7.26 13.24
C PRO A 94 -0.74 7.50 12.89
N ASN A 95 -0.35 8.76 12.74
CA ASN A 95 1.00 9.16 12.37
C ASN A 95 1.99 9.14 13.55
N LEU A 96 1.51 9.36 14.79
CA LEU A 96 2.34 9.38 16.00
C LEU A 96 2.21 8.10 16.82
N ASN A 97 0.99 7.57 16.91
CA ASN A 97 0.62 6.44 17.75
C ASN A 97 0.44 5.14 16.95
N GLY A 98 0.48 5.20 15.61
CA GLY A 98 0.40 4.02 14.75
C GLY A 98 -0.97 3.35 14.69
N VAL A 99 -2.02 3.98 15.21
CA VAL A 99 -3.38 3.41 15.30
C VAL A 99 -4.39 4.29 14.59
N CYS A 100 -5.09 3.72 13.61
CA CYS A 100 -6.29 4.29 13.01
C CYS A 100 -7.50 3.60 13.63
N SER A 101 -8.41 4.34 14.26
CA SER A 101 -9.51 3.80 15.09
C SER A 101 -9.00 2.90 16.23
N PRO A 102 -8.56 3.49 17.36
CA PRO A 102 -8.07 2.74 18.51
C PRO A 102 -9.13 1.76 19.06
N PRO A 103 -8.77 0.49 19.33
CA PRO A 103 -9.73 -0.52 19.78
C PRO A 103 -10.35 -0.20 21.15
N GLU A 104 -9.65 0.54 22.01
CA GLU A 104 -10.19 1.02 23.30
C GLU A 104 -11.37 2.01 23.15
N MET A 105 -11.56 2.59 21.96
CA MET A 105 -12.65 3.52 21.66
C MET A 105 -13.85 2.82 20.99
N VAL A 106 -13.77 1.49 20.80
CA VAL A 106 -14.85 0.69 20.21
C VAL A 106 -15.72 0.11 21.31
N SER A 107 -17.02 0.40 21.29
CA SER A 107 -18.03 -0.24 22.15
C SER A 107 -18.86 -1.23 21.34
N TYR A 108 -19.23 -2.36 21.94
CA TYR A 108 -19.99 -3.45 21.32
C TYR A 108 -21.42 -3.59 21.90
N ASP A 109 -21.92 -2.52 22.54
CA ASP A 109 -23.25 -2.46 23.17
C ASP A 109 -24.39 -2.89 22.23
#